data_AF-A0A2R8BP67-F1
#
_entry.id   AF-A0A2R8BP67-F1
#
_cell.length_a   1.000
_cell.length_b   1.000
_cell.length_c   1.000
_cell.angle_alpha   90.00
_cell.angle_beta   90.00
_cell.angle_gamma   90.00
#
_symmetry.space_group_name_H-M   'P 1'
#
loop_
_entity.id
_entity.type
_entity.pdbx_description
1 polymer ?
#
loop_
_entity_poly.entity_id
_entity_poly.type
_entity_poly.pdbx_seq_one_letter_code
_entity_poly.pdbx_strand_id
1 'polypeptide(L)'
;MKATSAAIEKCLTDAKREDHSPQFVRTMLDEIFENGYFVHSMEVHEIQNVDEWHPRIDWGIYGLDHGWDTLAKFDAAYARQIVDQRLGMAMECENQTICHIWLDDLVKS
;
A
#
# COMPACT_ATOMS: atom_id res chain seq x y z
N MET A 1 -8.83 -12.68 7.25
CA MET A 1 -9.48 -12.32 8.52
C MET A 1 -8.47 -12.27 9.64
N LYS A 2 -8.18 -13.31 10.47
CA LYS A 2 -7.22 -13.10 11.60
C LYS A 2 -5.81 -12.63 11.21
N ALA A 3 -5.27 -13.09 10.08
CA ALA A 3 -3.93 -12.71 9.62
C ALA A 3 -3.87 -11.28 9.02
N THR A 4 -4.96 -10.83 8.39
CA THR A 4 -5.05 -9.48 7.80
C THR A 4 -5.23 -8.42 8.88
N SER A 5 -6.08 -8.67 9.88
CA SER A 5 -6.28 -7.74 11.01
C SER A 5 -4.97 -7.51 11.78
N ALA A 6 -4.19 -8.56 12.05
CA ALA A 6 -2.90 -8.43 12.73
C ALA A 6 -1.87 -7.63 11.92
N ALA A 7 -1.86 -7.79 10.59
CA ALA A 7 -0.97 -7.01 9.71
C ALA A 7 -1.39 -5.53 9.66
N ILE A 8 -2.70 -5.24 9.64
CA ILE A 8 -3.24 -3.87 9.70
C ILE A 8 -2.86 -3.20 11.03
N GLU A 9 -3.06 -3.87 12.15
CA GLU A 9 -2.65 -3.37 13.48
C GLU A 9 -1.15 -3.07 13.53
N LYS A 10 -0.33 -3.89 12.88
CA LYS A 10 1.11 -3.67 12.82
C LYS A 10 1.48 -2.47 11.93
N CYS A 11 0.82 -2.30 10.79
CA CYS A 11 0.97 -1.10 9.93
C CYS A 11 0.59 0.20 10.65
N LEU A 12 -0.38 0.15 11.59
CA LEU A 12 -0.80 1.30 12.39
C LEU A 12 0.15 1.62 13.55
N THR A 13 0.91 0.64 14.04
CA THR A 13 1.72 0.76 15.26
C THR A 13 3.21 0.85 15.01
N ASP A 14 3.70 0.31 13.90
CA ASP A 14 5.13 0.27 13.57
C ASP A 14 5.44 1.18 12.38
N ALA A 15 6.38 2.12 12.58
CA ALA A 15 6.93 2.93 11.49
C ALA A 15 7.94 2.14 10.64
N LYS A 16 8.23 0.89 11.02
CA LYS A 16 9.15 0.03 10.28
C LYS A 16 8.48 -0.55 9.05
N ARG A 17 9.30 -0.68 8.01
CA ARG A 17 8.94 -1.28 6.74
C ARG A 17 8.56 -2.75 6.91
N GLU A 18 7.35 -3.10 6.50
CA GLU A 18 6.92 -4.48 6.33
C GLU A 18 6.76 -4.81 4.86
N ASP A 19 7.39 -5.91 4.45
CA ASP A 19 7.33 -6.41 3.08
C ASP A 19 6.14 -7.38 2.97
N HIS A 20 5.16 -7.01 2.15
CA HIS A 20 3.98 -7.83 1.86
C HIS A 20 3.92 -8.18 0.37
N SER A 21 3.35 -9.33 0.01
CA SER A 21 3.09 -9.62 -1.40
C SER A 21 1.90 -8.80 -1.91
N PRO A 22 1.82 -8.48 -3.22
CA PRO A 22 0.69 -7.74 -3.78
C PRO A 22 -0.66 -8.40 -3.50
N GLN A 23 -0.76 -9.73 -3.62
CA GLN A 23 -1.98 -10.46 -3.34
C GLN A 23 -2.40 -10.36 -1.87
N PHE A 24 -1.43 -10.35 -0.95
CA PHE A 24 -1.73 -10.16 0.46
C PHE A 24 -2.22 -8.74 0.75
N VAL A 25 -1.54 -7.73 0.21
CA VAL A 25 -1.99 -6.33 0.30
C VAL A 25 -3.38 -6.16 -0.29
N ARG A 26 -3.72 -6.83 -1.40
CA ARG A 26 -5.07 -6.76 -1.99
C ARG A 26 -6.13 -7.20 -0.99
N THR A 27 -5.84 -8.27 -0.27
CA THR A 27 -6.74 -8.83 0.75
C THR A 27 -6.82 -7.91 1.98
N MET A 28 -5.75 -7.19 2.31
CA MET A 28 -5.75 -6.21 3.41
C MET A 28 -6.57 -4.96 3.06
N LEU A 29 -6.53 -4.49 1.82
CA LEU A 29 -7.17 -3.22 1.43
C LEU A 29 -8.68 -3.22 1.63
N ASP A 30 -9.37 -4.31 1.31
CA ASP A 30 -10.81 -4.43 1.57
C ASP A 30 -11.11 -4.20 3.05
N GLU A 31 -10.34 -4.83 3.94
CA GLU A 31 -10.49 -4.70 5.38
C GLU A 31 -10.08 -3.30 5.89
N ILE A 32 -9.00 -2.71 5.36
CA ILE A 32 -8.57 -1.33 5.67
C ILE A 32 -9.72 -0.35 5.38
N PHE A 33 -10.31 -0.48 4.20
CA PHE A 33 -11.36 0.41 3.70
C PHE A 33 -12.71 0.20 4.38
N GLU A 34 -13.05 -1.02 4.78
CA GLU A 34 -14.23 -1.33 5.61
C GLU A 34 -14.12 -0.73 7.02
N ASN A 35 -12.91 -0.69 7.58
CA ASN A 35 -12.66 -0.14 8.92
C ASN A 35 -12.45 1.39 8.92
N GLY A 36 -12.52 2.04 7.76
CA GLY A 36 -12.38 3.50 7.64
C GLY A 36 -10.94 4.01 7.75
N TYR A 37 -9.94 3.14 7.67
CA TYR A 37 -8.54 3.54 7.61
C TYR A 37 -8.19 4.09 6.23
N PHE A 38 -7.16 4.94 6.19
CA PHE A 38 -6.63 5.48 4.95
C PHE A 38 -5.22 4.98 4.71
N VAL A 39 -4.90 4.77 3.43
CA VAL A 39 -3.53 4.49 3.00
C VAL A 39 -2.81 5.83 2.91
N HIS A 40 -1.91 6.10 3.85
CA HIS A 40 -1.03 7.26 3.84
C HIS A 40 -0.03 7.17 2.69
N SER A 41 0.60 5.99 2.59
CA SER A 41 1.59 5.69 1.57
C SER A 41 1.61 4.20 1.25
N MET A 42 2.08 3.85 0.07
CA MET A 42 2.28 2.48 -0.36
C MET A 42 3.36 2.43 -1.43
N GLU A 43 4.44 1.72 -1.24
CA GLU A 43 5.40 1.49 -2.33
C GLU A 43 5.21 0.10 -2.91
N VAL A 44 5.49 -0.05 -4.20
CA VAL A 44 5.71 -1.36 -4.82
C VAL A 44 7.11 -1.38 -5.41
N HIS A 45 7.85 -2.44 -5.14
CA HIS A 45 9.19 -2.65 -5.63
C HIS A 45 9.26 -3.93 -6.45
N GLU A 46 9.76 -3.82 -7.69
CA GLU A 46 10.15 -4.96 -8.52
C GLU A 46 11.53 -5.48 -8.10
N ILE A 47 11.60 -6.78 -7.79
CA ILE A 47 12.81 -7.51 -7.43
C ILE A 47 13.25 -8.34 -8.66
N GLN A 48 14.31 -7.90 -9.33
CA GLN A 48 14.87 -8.62 -10.48
C GLN A 48 15.70 -9.84 -10.09
N ASN A 49 16.34 -9.78 -8.92
CA ASN A 49 17.20 -10.83 -8.41
C ASN A 49 16.90 -11.00 -6.92
N VAL A 50 16.42 -12.18 -6.51
CA VAL A 50 16.02 -12.44 -5.12
C VAL A 50 17.22 -12.35 -4.17
N ASP A 51 18.43 -12.56 -4.70
CA ASP A 51 19.69 -12.48 -3.94
C ASP A 51 20.32 -11.08 -3.93
N GLU A 52 19.84 -10.15 -4.78
CA GLU A 52 20.29 -8.76 -4.83
C GLU A 52 19.08 -7.85 -4.67
N TRP A 53 18.90 -7.33 -3.46
CA TRP A 53 17.86 -6.35 -3.17
C TRP A 53 18.25 -5.02 -3.83
N HIS A 54 17.91 -4.89 -5.11
CA HIS A 54 18.00 -3.66 -5.87
C HIS A 54 16.60 -3.39 -6.43
N PRO A 55 15.75 -2.65 -5.69
CA PRO A 55 14.44 -2.29 -6.19
C PRO A 55 14.60 -1.47 -7.48
N ARG A 56 14.04 -2.00 -8.57
CA ARG A 56 14.21 -1.42 -9.92
C ARG A 56 13.28 -0.23 -10.15
N ILE A 57 12.06 -0.33 -9.64
CA ILE A 57 11.00 0.62 -9.88
C ILE A 57 10.26 0.79 -8.56
N ASP A 58 10.28 2.02 -8.07
CA ASP A 58 9.44 2.47 -6.97
C ASP A 58 8.11 2.94 -7.56
N TRP A 59 7.04 2.17 -7.35
CA TRP A 59 5.69 2.71 -7.49
C TRP A 59 5.21 3.19 -6.13
N GLY A 60 5.89 4.21 -5.65
CA GLY A 60 5.52 4.94 -4.46
C GLY A 60 4.18 5.63 -4.66
N ILE A 61 3.27 5.31 -3.76
CA ILE A 61 2.35 6.24 -3.13
C ILE A 61 3.08 6.86 -1.93
N TYR A 62 4.40 7.05 -1.97
CA TYR A 62 4.94 8.14 -1.14
C TYR A 62 4.23 9.41 -1.58
N GLY A 63 3.87 10.30 -0.66
CA GLY A 63 3.23 11.56 -1.04
C GLY A 63 3.98 12.17 -2.23
N LEU A 64 3.36 12.14 -3.43
CA LEU A 64 4.06 12.43 -4.67
C LEU A 64 3.21 13.27 -5.60
N ASP A 65 3.87 14.34 -6.00
CA ASP A 65 3.49 15.53 -6.73
C ASP A 65 2.35 16.34 -6.10
N HIS A 66 2.76 17.26 -5.22
CA HIS A 66 2.19 18.53 -4.73
C HIS A 66 0.70 18.90 -4.93
N GLY A 67 -0.04 18.35 -5.90
CA GLY A 67 -1.49 18.44 -6.03
C GLY A 67 -2.28 17.15 -5.74
N TRP A 68 -1.67 15.98 -5.63
CA TRP A 68 -2.39 14.71 -5.35
C TRP A 68 -2.64 14.49 -3.86
N ASP A 69 -1.67 14.85 -3.02
CA ASP A 69 -1.82 14.83 -1.55
C ASP A 69 -2.98 15.73 -1.09
N THR A 70 -3.29 16.79 -1.86
CA THR A 70 -4.44 17.67 -1.63
C THR A 70 -5.77 17.10 -2.12
N LEU A 71 -5.79 16.08 -2.98
CA LEU A 71 -7.03 15.46 -3.48
C LEU A 71 -7.29 14.11 -2.79
N ALA A 72 -6.29 13.25 -2.68
CA ALA A 72 -6.41 11.93 -2.04
C ALA A 72 -6.70 12.00 -0.53
N LYS A 73 -6.21 13.04 0.17
CA LYS A 73 -6.59 13.31 1.58
C LYS A 73 -8.07 13.64 1.77
N PHE A 74 -8.76 14.10 0.72
CA PHE A 74 -10.15 14.53 0.78
C PHE A 74 -11.09 13.68 -0.06
N ASP A 75 -10.57 12.76 -0.87
CA ASP A 75 -11.33 11.87 -1.75
C ASP A 75 -10.86 10.40 -1.60
N ALA A 76 -11.55 9.69 -0.72
CA ALA A 76 -11.31 8.28 -0.45
C ALA A 76 -11.52 7.38 -1.68
N ALA A 77 -12.47 7.74 -2.56
CA ALA A 77 -12.78 6.94 -3.75
C ALA A 77 -11.64 7.04 -4.77
N TYR A 78 -11.10 8.25 -4.94
CA TYR A 78 -9.93 8.48 -5.77
C TYR A 78 -8.68 7.78 -5.23
N ALA A 79 -8.42 7.85 -3.92
CA ALA A 79 -7.32 7.15 -3.28
C ALA A 79 -7.41 5.62 -3.50
N ARG A 80 -8.60 5.04 -3.31
CA ARG A 80 -8.88 3.62 -3.57
C ARG A 80 -8.58 3.24 -5.02
N GLN A 81 -9.01 4.04 -5.99
CA GLN A 81 -8.78 3.76 -7.41
C GLN A 81 -7.29 3.68 -7.75
N ILE A 82 -6.46 4.57 -7.20
CA ILE A 82 -5.02 4.58 -7.47
C ILE A 82 -4.35 3.37 -6.85
N VAL A 83 -4.66 3.08 -5.58
CA VAL A 83 -4.12 1.91 -4.87
C VAL A 83 -4.46 0.63 -5.66
N ASP A 84 -5.70 0.50 -6.11
CA ASP A 84 -6.18 -0.63 -6.92
C ASP A 84 -5.41 -0.77 -8.25
N GLN A 85 -5.21 0.34 -8.98
CA GLN A 85 -4.47 0.32 -10.24
C GLN A 85 -3.00 -0.08 -10.06
N ARG A 86 -2.33 0.48 -9.05
CA ARG A 86 -0.91 0.18 -8.77
C ARG A 86 -0.72 -1.27 -8.35
N LEU A 87 -1.62 -1.78 -7.51
CA LEU A 87 -1.58 -3.17 -7.09
C LEU A 87 -1.91 -4.12 -8.24
N GLY A 88 -2.83 -3.73 -9.13
CA GLY A 88 -3.09 -4.44 -10.38
C GLY A 88 -1.83 -4.62 -11.22
N MET A 89 -1.10 -3.53 -11.47
CA MET A 89 0.18 -3.58 -12.19
C MET A 89 1.23 -4.46 -11.48
N ALA A 90 1.27 -4.42 -10.14
CA ALA A 90 2.18 -5.25 -9.34
C ALA A 90 1.89 -6.75 -9.47
N MET A 91 0.61 -7.12 -9.55
CA MET A 91 0.17 -8.51 -9.72
C MET A 91 0.41 -9.04 -11.13
N GLU A 92 0.45 -8.16 -12.14
CA GLU A 92 0.73 -8.51 -13.54
C GLU A 92 2.24 -8.53 -13.87
N CYS A 93 3.09 -8.08 -12.94
CA CYS A 93 4.53 -8.06 -13.13
C CYS A 93 5.10 -9.49 -13.23
N GLU A 94 5.91 -9.76 -14.27
CA GLU A 94 6.56 -11.06 -14.46
C GLU A 94 7.63 -11.35 -13.39
N ASN A 95 8.20 -10.30 -12.81
CA ASN A 95 9.18 -10.39 -11.74
C ASN A 95 8.51 -10.37 -10.36
N GLN A 96 9.22 -10.86 -9.35
CA GLN A 96 8.72 -10.80 -7.98
C GLN A 96 8.54 -9.33 -7.56
N THR A 97 7.39 -9.02 -6.98
CA THR A 97 7.09 -7.69 -6.44
C THR A 97 6.82 -7.77 -4.94
N ILE A 98 7.23 -6.72 -4.22
CA ILE A 98 6.91 -6.52 -2.81
C ILE A 98 6.22 -5.17 -2.64
N CYS A 99 5.31 -5.10 -1.69
CA CYS A 99 4.57 -3.91 -1.34
C CYS A 99 4.91 -3.51 0.10
N HIS A 100 5.14 -2.23 0.34
CA HIS A 100 5.08 -1.64 1.67
C HIS A 100 3.85 -0.76 1.73
N ILE A 101 3.20 -0.72 2.88
CA ILE A 101 2.01 0.07 3.10
C ILE A 101 2.10 0.78 4.44
N TRP A 102 1.76 2.06 4.45
CA TRP A 102 1.64 2.89 5.62
C TRP A 102 0.21 3.40 5.70
N LEU A 103 -0.39 3.26 6.87
CA LEU A 103 -1.77 3.63 7.13
C LEU A 103 -1.82 4.87 8.02
N ASP A 104 -2.73 5.79 7.70
CA ASP A 104 -3.12 6.86 8.62
C ASP A 104 -4.38 6.42 9.38
N ASP A 105 -4.39 6.64 10.68
CA ASP A 105 -5.59 6.59 11.49
C ASP A 105 -6.38 7.89 11.29
N LEU A 106 -7.26 7.93 10.28
CA LEU A 106 -8.25 9.01 10.25
C LEU A 106 -9.23 8.79 11.41
N VAL A 107 -9.02 9.57 12.47
CA VAL A 107 -9.95 9.74 13.59
C VAL A 107 -11.31 10.13 13.04
N LYS A 108 -12.32 9.32 13.37
CA LYS A 108 -13.75 9.51 13.13
C LYS A 108 -14.13 10.99 12.97
N SER A 109 -14.57 11.37 11.78
CA SER A 109 -15.49 12.50 11.59
C SER A 109 -16.89 12.12 12.07
#